data_AF-A0A963EHD7-F1
#
_entry.id   AF-A0A963EHD7-F1
#
_cell.length_a   1.000
_cell.length_b   1.000
_cell.length_c   1.000
_cell.angle_alpha   90.00
_cell.angle_beta   90.00
_cell.angle_gamma   90.00
#
_symmetry.space_group_name_H-M   'P 1'
#
loop_
_entity.id
_entity.type
_entity.pdbx_description
1 polymer ?
#
loop_
_entity_poly.entity_id
_entity_poly.type
_entity_poly.pdbx_seq_one_letter_code
_entity_poly.pdbx_strand_id
1 'polypeptide(L)'
;YFRTLEVYITAGRAKLKELDESTIPALAQAVEGQDDVIEAQKLRDLRSARDDLERRVHDLLLTRQVTMQSLPSIRLVQENDKSLITKINSTLANTVPLWRQQLAQAITIYR
;
A
#
# COMPACT_ATOMS: atom_id res chain seq x y z
N TYR A 1 -1.56 -9.07 -2.12
CA TYR A 1 -2.26 -7.86 -1.62
C TYR A 1 -1.93 -6.60 -2.41
N PHE A 2 -0.76 -5.97 -2.28
CA PHE A 2 -0.45 -4.72 -3.01
C PHE A 2 -0.52 -4.82 -4.55
N ARG A 3 0.05 -5.88 -5.15
CA ARG A 3 -0.03 -6.09 -6.61
C ARG A 3 -1.47 -6.26 -7.10
N THR A 4 -2.29 -6.94 -6.31
CA THR A 4 -3.72 -7.13 -6.59
C THR A 4 -4.49 -5.80 -6.52
N LEU A 5 -4.16 -4.94 -5.56
CA LEU A 5 -4.72 -3.60 -5.42
C LEU A 5 -4.41 -2.72 -6.64
N GLU A 6 -3.16 -2.73 -7.13
CA GLU A 6 -2.75 -2.01 -8.35
C GLU A 6 -3.52 -2.49 -9.60
N VAL A 7 -3.77 -3.79 -9.71
CA VAL A 7 -4.56 -4.35 -10.82
C VAL A 7 -6.00 -3.81 -10.78
N TYR A 8 -6.64 -3.76 -9.60
CA TYR A 8 -8.00 -3.23 -9.47
C TYR A 8 -8.07 -1.72 -9.76
N ILE A 9 -7.12 -0.94 -9.27
CA ILE A 9 -7.04 0.50 -9.54
C ILE A 9 -6.87 0.73 -11.05
N THR A 10 -5.97 -0.03 -11.68
CA THR A 10 -5.71 0.06 -13.13
C THR A 10 -6.96 -0.29 -13.94
N ALA A 11 -7.62 -1.40 -13.60
CA ALA A 11 -8.85 -1.84 -14.27
C ALA A 11 -9.98 -0.81 -14.10
N GLY A 12 -10.17 -0.26 -12.90
CA GLY A 12 -11.17 0.77 -12.63
C GLY A 12 -10.91 2.06 -13.42
N ARG A 13 -9.66 2.52 -13.46
CA ARG A 13 -9.26 3.69 -14.29
C ARG A 13 -9.49 3.45 -15.78
N ALA A 14 -9.14 2.27 -16.28
CA ALA A 14 -9.37 1.91 -17.68
C ALA A 14 -10.87 1.92 -18.01
N LYS A 15 -11.72 1.38 -17.12
CA LYS A 15 -13.17 1.38 -17.33
C LYS A 15 -13.78 2.78 -17.26
N LEU A 16 -13.35 3.63 -16.30
CA LEU A 16 -13.78 5.03 -16.24
C LEU A 16 -13.45 5.77 -17.55
N LYS A 17 -12.23 5.59 -18.06
CA LYS A 17 -11.80 6.17 -19.33
C LYS A 17 -12.70 5.73 -20.50
N GLU A 18 -12.99 4.43 -20.62
CA GLU A 18 -13.90 3.89 -21.64
C GLU A 18 -15.33 4.46 -21.53
N LEU A 19 -15.83 4.61 -20.30
CA LEU A 19 -17.15 5.18 -20.05
C LEU A 19 -17.21 6.65 -20.46
N ASP A 20 -16.19 7.43 -20.10
CA ASP A 20 -16.13 8.88 -20.32
C ASP A 20 -15.86 9.23 -21.80
N GLU A 21 -14.99 8.49 -22.47
CA GLU A 21 -14.56 8.80 -23.84
C GLU A 21 -15.47 8.20 -24.91
N SER A 22 -16.20 7.11 -24.60
CA SER A 22 -16.96 6.36 -25.62
C SER A 22 -18.39 6.08 -25.22
N THR A 23 -18.62 5.38 -24.10
CA THR A 23 -19.94 4.79 -23.83
C THR A 23 -21.00 5.85 -23.50
N ILE A 24 -20.68 6.76 -22.57
CA ILE A 24 -21.61 7.82 -22.14
C ILE A 24 -21.88 8.83 -23.28
N PRO A 25 -20.86 9.33 -24.02
CA PRO A 25 -21.10 10.21 -25.17
C PRO A 25 -21.95 9.57 -26.26
N ALA A 26 -21.70 8.30 -26.60
CA ALA A 26 -22.47 7.60 -27.63
C ALA A 26 -23.95 7.45 -27.23
N LEU A 27 -24.22 7.08 -25.97
CA LEU A 27 -25.58 6.98 -25.47
C LEU A 27 -26.25 8.35 -25.35
N ALA A 28 -25.51 9.39 -24.96
CA ALA A 28 -26.03 10.76 -24.89
C ALA A 28 -26.47 11.28 -26.27
N GLN A 29 -25.68 11.02 -27.33
CA GLN A 29 -26.06 11.36 -28.70
C GLN A 29 -27.28 10.58 -29.20
N ALA A 30 -27.43 9.31 -28.79
CA ALA A 30 -28.59 8.50 -29.17
C ALA A 30 -29.90 9.01 -28.54
N VAL A 31 -29.82 9.61 -27.35
CA VAL A 31 -30.97 10.20 -26.63
C VAL A 31 -31.28 11.62 -27.14
N GLU A 32 -30.31 12.35 -27.70
CA GLU A 32 -30.55 13.68 -28.26
C GLU A 32 -31.53 13.63 -29.46
N GLY A 33 -32.70 14.23 -29.29
CA GLY A 33 -33.72 14.35 -30.34
C GLY A 33 -34.73 13.20 -30.40
N GLN A 34 -34.65 12.22 -29.49
CA GLN A 34 -35.65 11.16 -29.33
C GLN A 34 -36.43 11.36 -28.02
N ASP A 35 -37.75 11.23 -28.07
CA ASP A 35 -38.63 11.29 -26.88
C ASP A 35 -38.70 9.91 -26.18
N ASP A 36 -37.55 9.23 -26.07
CA ASP A 36 -37.43 7.91 -25.45
C ASP A 36 -37.01 8.04 -23.98
N VAL A 37 -38.02 8.01 -23.12
CA VAL A 37 -37.88 8.07 -21.65
C VAL A 37 -37.02 6.93 -21.10
N ILE A 38 -37.03 5.75 -21.75
CA ILE A 38 -36.28 4.58 -21.29
C ILE A 38 -34.78 4.79 -21.52
N GLU A 39 -34.38 5.26 -22.70
CA GLU A 39 -32.97 5.52 -23.02
C GLU A 39 -32.41 6.69 -22.20
N ALA A 40 -33.22 7.73 -21.97
CA ALA A 40 -32.85 8.82 -21.05
C ALA A 40 -32.60 8.32 -19.61
N GLN A 41 -33.42 7.38 -19.13
CA GLN A 41 -33.23 6.78 -17.81
C GLN A 41 -31.96 5.92 -17.75
N LYS A 42 -31.70 5.09 -18.78
CA LYS A 42 -30.46 4.30 -18.87
C LYS A 42 -29.21 5.17 -18.85
N LEU A 43 -29.21 6.30 -19.55
CA LEU A 43 -28.10 7.26 -19.53
C LEU A 43 -27.85 7.81 -18.12
N ARG A 44 -28.92 8.14 -17.39
CA ARG A 44 -28.83 8.62 -16.01
C ARG A 44 -28.24 7.55 -15.08
N ASP A 45 -28.73 6.32 -15.18
CA ASP A 45 -28.26 5.20 -14.38
C ASP A 45 -26.78 4.88 -14.67
N LEU A 46 -26.38 4.93 -15.94
CA LEU A 46 -24.99 4.73 -16.34
C LEU A 46 -24.06 5.81 -15.76
N ARG A 47 -24.48 7.08 -15.81
CA ARG A 47 -23.71 8.18 -15.19
C ARG A 47 -23.59 7.99 -13.67
N SER A 48 -24.68 7.60 -13.00
CA SER A 48 -24.64 7.31 -11.56
C SER A 48 -23.70 6.15 -11.23
N ALA A 49 -23.72 5.07 -12.02
CA ALA A 49 -22.83 3.93 -11.84
C ALA A 49 -21.35 4.30 -12.09
N ARG A 50 -21.09 5.19 -13.06
CA ARG A 50 -19.77 5.75 -13.34
C ARG A 50 -19.24 6.54 -12.15
N ASP A 51 -20.07 7.39 -11.53
CA ASP A 51 -19.68 8.18 -10.35
C ASP A 51 -19.40 7.30 -9.12
N ASP A 52 -20.19 6.23 -8.93
CA ASP A 52 -19.92 5.21 -7.90
C ASP A 52 -18.58 4.50 -8.13
N LEU A 53 -18.26 4.17 -9.38
CA LEU A 53 -16.98 3.55 -9.74
C LEU A 53 -15.81 4.50 -9.46
N GLU A 54 -15.94 5.79 -9.80
CA GLU A 54 -14.91 6.79 -9.53
C GLU A 54 -14.61 6.92 -8.04
N ARG A 55 -15.66 7.02 -7.21
CA ARG A 55 -15.50 7.04 -5.74
C ARG A 55 -14.76 5.81 -5.23
N ARG A 56 -15.13 4.61 -5.68
CA ARG A 56 -14.44 3.37 -5.29
C ARG A 56 -12.97 3.35 -5.73
N VAL A 57 -12.67 3.79 -6.95
CA VAL A 57 -11.27 3.89 -7.43
C VAL A 57 -10.48 4.89 -6.57
N HIS A 58 -11.10 6.00 -6.16
CA HIS A 58 -10.49 6.98 -5.26
C HIS A 58 -10.16 6.37 -3.88
N ASP A 59 -11.10 5.63 -3.29
CA ASP A 59 -10.88 4.97 -2.00
C ASP A 59 -9.74 3.94 -2.06
N LEU A 60 -9.61 3.21 -3.17
CA LEU A 60 -8.50 2.29 -3.39
C LEU A 60 -7.16 3.03 -3.50
N LEU A 61 -7.13 4.19 -4.16
CA LEU A 61 -5.93 5.04 -4.24
C LEU A 61 -5.52 5.57 -2.87
N LEU A 62 -6.47 6.00 -2.04
CA LEU A 62 -6.21 6.45 -0.68
C LEU A 62 -5.66 5.32 0.19
N THR A 63 -6.28 4.13 0.11
CA THR A 63 -5.82 2.93 0.83
C THR A 63 -4.39 2.58 0.45
N ARG A 64 -4.04 2.63 -0.84
CA ARG A 64 -2.68 2.43 -1.34
C ARG A 64 -1.70 3.42 -0.72
N GLN A 65 -2.06 4.70 -0.67
CA GLN A 65 -1.22 5.75 -0.10
C GLN A 65 -0.94 5.50 1.39
N VAL A 66 -1.98 5.28 2.18
CA VAL A 66 -1.86 5.03 3.63
C VAL A 66 -1.01 3.78 3.89
N THR A 67 -1.21 2.72 3.11
CA THR A 67 -0.41 1.49 3.25
C THR A 67 1.07 1.75 3.00
N MET A 68 1.41 2.53 1.97
CA MET A 68 2.79 2.87 1.63
C MET A 68 3.48 3.76 2.67
N GLN A 69 2.73 4.59 3.40
CA GLN A 69 3.28 5.44 4.46
C GLN A 69 3.86 4.64 5.64
N SER A 70 3.48 3.37 5.81
CA SER A 70 4.05 2.48 6.85
C SER A 70 5.43 1.92 6.50
N LEU A 71 5.85 1.97 5.23
CA LEU A 71 7.10 1.35 4.80
C LEU A 71 8.37 1.95 5.44
N PRO A 72 8.49 3.28 5.65
CA PRO A 72 9.64 3.87 6.33
C PRO A 72 9.78 3.41 7.79
N SER A 73 8.67 3.29 8.53
CA SER A 73 8.72 2.85 9.93
C SER A 73 9.13 1.39 10.04
N ILE A 74 8.67 0.53 9.12
CA ILE A 74 9.14 -0.86 9.02
C ILE A 74 10.65 -0.91 8.78
N ARG A 75 11.19 -0.10 7.84
CA ARG A 75 12.63 -0.05 7.57
C ARG A 75 13.44 0.40 8.78
N LEU A 76 12.95 1.42 9.49
CA LEU A 76 13.60 1.91 10.72
C LEU A 76 13.70 0.80 11.78
N VAL A 77 12.62 0.05 12.00
CA VAL A 77 12.63 -1.10 12.94
C VAL A 77 13.65 -2.15 12.48
N GLN A 78 13.68 -2.49 11.19
CA GLN A 78 14.64 -3.44 10.65
C GLN A 78 16.10 -2.99 10.81
N GLU A 79 16.39 -1.70 10.64
CA GLU A 79 17.73 -1.13 10.85
C GLU A 79 18.13 -1.20 12.33
N ASN A 80 17.20 -0.88 13.24
CA ASN A 80 17.41 -1.02 14.68
C ASN A 80 17.68 -2.48 15.08
N ASP A 81 16.92 -3.43 14.55
CA ASP A 81 17.10 -4.85 14.82
C ASP A 81 18.48 -5.34 14.35
N LYS A 82 18.93 -4.93 13.15
CA LYS A 82 20.29 -5.24 12.66
C LYS A 82 21.37 -4.67 13.57
N SER A 83 21.19 -3.43 14.04
CA SER A 83 22.10 -2.79 14.99
C SER A 83 22.15 -3.55 16.32
N LEU A 84 20.99 -3.96 16.85
CA LEU A 84 20.90 -4.75 18.07
C LEU A 84 21.61 -6.10 17.93
N ILE A 85 21.38 -6.83 16.84
CA ILE A 85 22.06 -8.10 16.54
C ILE A 85 23.58 -7.89 16.51
N THR A 86 24.05 -6.82 15.88
CA THR A 86 25.48 -6.48 15.83
C THR A 86 26.05 -6.25 17.25
N LYS A 87 25.32 -5.52 18.10
CA LYS A 87 25.72 -5.29 19.50
C LYS A 87 25.75 -6.58 20.32
N ILE A 88 24.76 -7.45 20.16
CA ILE A 88 24.71 -8.76 20.82
C ILE A 88 25.94 -9.60 20.45
N ASN A 89 26.24 -9.67 19.14
CA ASN A 89 27.41 -10.41 18.66
C ASN A 89 28.72 -9.85 19.22
N SER A 90 28.87 -8.52 19.28
CA SER A 90 30.04 -7.89 19.88
C SER A 90 30.17 -8.21 21.38
N THR A 91 29.07 -8.14 22.13
CA THR A 91 29.07 -8.50 23.56
C THR A 91 29.48 -9.96 23.78
N LEU A 92 28.97 -10.87 22.95
CA LEU A 92 29.28 -12.29 23.04
C LEU A 92 30.74 -12.58 22.67
N ALA A 93 31.26 -11.95 21.61
CA ALA A 93 32.60 -12.20 21.10
C ALA A 93 33.70 -11.50 21.93
N ASN A 94 33.42 -10.33 22.49
CA ASN A 94 34.43 -9.48 23.12
C ASN A 94 34.21 -9.35 24.64
N THR A 95 33.05 -8.84 25.04
CA THR A 95 32.80 -8.45 26.44
C THR A 95 32.72 -9.66 27.37
N VAL A 96 31.97 -10.71 27.01
CA VAL A 96 31.81 -11.91 27.86
C VAL A 96 33.15 -12.65 28.08
N PRO A 97 33.96 -12.93 27.04
CA PRO A 97 35.27 -13.54 27.24
C PRO A 97 36.21 -12.68 28.08
N LEU A 98 36.20 -11.35 27.88
CA LEU A 98 37.04 -10.44 28.66
C LEU A 98 36.71 -10.50 30.15
N TRP A 99 35.43 -10.43 30.53
CA TRP A 99 35.02 -10.57 31.94
C TRP A 99 35.42 -11.92 32.53
N ARG A 100 35.28 -13.00 31.74
CA ARG A 100 35.72 -14.34 32.18
C ARG A 100 37.23 -14.38 32.43
N GLN A 101 38.04 -13.77 31.55
CA GLN A 101 39.49 -13.69 31.71
C GLN A 101 39.88 -12.85 32.94
N GLN A 102 39.26 -11.68 33.13
CA GLN A 102 39.53 -10.80 34.28
C GLN A 102 39.18 -11.49 35.61
N LEU A 103 38.04 -12.18 35.70
CA LEU A 103 37.68 -12.97 36.88
C LEU A 103 38.68 -14.09 37.16
N ALA A 104 39.11 -14.83 36.14
CA ALA A 104 40.10 -15.89 36.31
C ALA A 104 41.46 -15.36 36.82
N GLN A 105 41.90 -14.20 36.30
CA GLN A 105 43.12 -13.54 36.78
C GLN A 105 42.99 -13.07 38.23
N ALA A 106 41.88 -12.41 38.57
CA ALA A 106 41.63 -11.98 39.95
C ALA A 106 41.68 -13.18 40.92
N ILE A 107 41.00 -14.28 40.61
CA ILE A 107 41.04 -15.51 41.42
C ILE A 107 42.47 -16.05 41.57
N THR A 108 43.30 -15.94 40.53
CA THR A 108 44.69 -16.41 40.56
C THR A 108 45.57 -15.54 41.46
N ILE A 109 45.35 -14.22 41.49
CA ILE A 109 46.11 -13.28 42.33
C ILE A 109 45.80 -13.46 43.83
N TYR A 110 44.55 -13.82 44.16
CA TYR A 110 44.11 -14.02 45.55
C TYR A 110 44.37 -15.45 46.09
N ARG A 111 45.05 -16.31 45.33
CA ARG A 111 45.44 -17.66 45.75
C ARG A 111 46.86 -17.73 46.30
#